data_AF-A0A922AME6-F1
#
_entry.id   AF-A0A922AME6-F1
#
_cell.length_a   1.000
_cell.length_b   1.000
_cell.length_c   1.000
_cell.angle_alpha   90.00
_cell.angle_beta   90.00
_cell.angle_gamma   90.00
#
_symmetry.space_group_name_H-M   'P 1'
#
loop_
_entity.id
_entity.type
_entity.pdbx_description
1 polymer ?
#
loop_
_entity_poly.entity_id
_entity_poly.type
_entity_poly.pdbx_seq_one_letter_code
_entity_poly.pdbx_strand_id
1 'polypeptide(L)'
;MQINACSCLAKLFHLSFLSYQFFGLFPTASLLGLEAAGQHYCEDDWSKLRIQHRYIDDLDLSRYCFSSAYMMALLHDSLGIPMTEKRVGFANHTGSIPLDWTLGAFISETMSEPLQLEPGSLGQIVGNESVTYFSLFAFLLIAVLATFFVLRWRKPQLKTIYDLEKGRYIVTRVPR
;
A
#
# COMPACT_ATOMS: atom_id res chain seq x y z
N MET A 1 -5.41 10.65 24.66
CA MET A 1 -4.53 11.30 23.67
C MET A 1 -3.59 10.23 23.14
N GLN A 2 -3.97 9.54 22.05
CA GLN A 2 -3.18 8.46 21.44
C GLN A 2 -2.20 9.10 20.46
N ILE A 3 -0.95 9.27 20.89
CA ILE A 3 0.14 9.65 20.00
C ILE A 3 0.53 8.37 19.27
N ASN A 4 0.08 8.22 18.01
CA ASN A 4 0.41 7.07 17.18
C ASN A 4 1.93 7.01 16.91
N ALA A 5 2.49 5.81 16.80
CA ALA A 5 3.92 5.59 16.55
C ALA A 5 4.46 6.38 15.33
N CYS A 6 3.65 6.54 14.28
CA CYS A 6 3.99 7.39 13.12
C CYS A 6 4.18 8.88 13.49
N SER A 7 3.40 9.40 14.44
CA SER A 7 3.52 10.79 14.90
C SER A 7 4.80 11.00 15.73
N CYS A 8 5.22 9.99 16.49
CA CYS A 8 6.51 10.00 17.19
C CYS A 8 7.69 9.97 16.20
N LEU A 9 7.67 9.06 15.22
CA LEU A 9 8.70 8.97 14.18
C LEU A 9 8.80 10.28 13.36
N ALA A 10 7.66 10.89 13.00
CA ALA A 10 7.63 12.16 12.31
C ALA A 10 8.21 13.33 13.13
N LYS A 11 7.88 13.42 14.43
CA LYS A 11 8.49 14.41 15.33
C LYS A 11 9.99 14.21 15.45
N LEU A 12 10.44 12.96 15.47
CA LEU A 12 11.84 12.58 15.45
C LEU A 12 12.54 13.09 14.18
N PHE A 13 11.93 12.91 13.01
CA PHE A 13 12.45 13.44 11.74
C PHE A 13 12.52 14.97 11.72
N HIS A 14 11.50 15.66 12.24
CA HIS A 14 11.48 17.12 12.31
C HIS A 14 12.50 17.68 13.33
N LEU A 15 12.70 17.01 14.47
CA LEU A 15 13.76 17.36 15.44
C LEU A 15 15.16 17.07 14.87
N SER A 16 15.31 16.02 14.08
CA SER A 16 16.59 15.70 13.45
C SER A 16 17.01 16.75 12.43
N PHE A 17 16.08 17.25 11.62
CA PHE A 17 16.35 18.33 10.69
C PHE A 17 16.71 19.64 11.42
N LEU A 18 15.97 20.00 12.46
CA LEU A 18 16.25 21.20 13.26
C LEU A 18 17.62 21.15 13.92
N SER A 19 17.98 20.00 14.49
CA SER A 19 19.30 19.79 15.11
C SER A 19 20.41 19.88 14.07
N TYR A 20 20.20 19.29 12.89
CA TYR A 20 21.17 19.30 11.81
C TYR A 20 21.41 20.68 11.21
N GLN A 21 20.34 21.43 10.99
CA GLN A 21 20.41 22.82 10.53
C GLN A 21 21.01 23.73 11.60
N PHE A 22 20.73 23.48 12.88
CA PHE A 22 21.36 24.17 13.99
C PHE A 22 22.88 23.96 14.02
N PHE A 23 23.34 22.73 13.75
CA PHE A 23 24.77 22.42 13.63
C PHE A 23 25.40 22.84 12.29
N GLY A 24 24.62 23.40 11.36
CA GLY A 24 25.12 23.83 10.04
C GLY A 24 25.63 22.68 9.17
N LEU A 25 25.15 21.46 9.39
CA LEU A 25 25.56 20.29 8.64
C LEU A 25 24.87 20.29 7.26
N PHE A 26 25.61 19.95 6.19
CA PHE A 26 25.06 19.80 4.83
C PHE A 26 24.15 18.58 4.77
N PRO A 27 23.01 18.57 4.06
CA PRO A 27 22.00 17.48 4.00
C PRO A 27 22.50 16.03 3.82
N THR A 28 23.77 15.81 3.50
CA THR A 28 24.44 14.53 3.25
C THR A 28 25.62 14.25 4.20
N ALA A 29 25.76 14.99 5.30
CA ALA A 29 26.79 14.74 6.30
C ALA A 29 26.55 13.39 7.01
N SER A 30 27.64 12.64 7.18
CA SER A 30 27.66 11.34 7.85
C SER A 30 27.33 11.45 9.33
N LEU A 31 26.82 10.37 9.94
CA LEU A 31 26.54 10.30 11.39
C LEU A 31 27.76 10.69 12.24
N LEU A 32 28.98 10.36 11.78
CA LEU A 32 30.23 10.77 12.43
C LEU A 32 30.39 12.30 12.56
N GLY A 33 29.93 13.07 11.57
CA GLY A 33 29.96 14.54 11.64
C GLY A 33 28.91 15.09 12.60
N LEU A 34 27.76 14.41 12.69
CA LEU A 34 26.69 14.77 13.62
C LEU A 34 27.08 14.43 15.07
N GLU A 35 27.72 13.28 15.30
CA GLU A 35 28.26 12.91 16.62
C GLU A 35 29.30 13.93 17.08
N ALA A 36 30.29 14.25 16.25
CA ALA A 36 31.33 15.22 16.59
C ALA A 36 30.76 16.61 16.90
N ALA A 37 29.80 17.09 16.10
CA ALA A 37 29.13 18.37 16.33
C ALA A 37 28.27 18.36 17.61
N GLY A 38 27.52 17.27 17.82
CA GLY A 38 26.70 17.08 19.01
C GLY A 38 27.53 17.01 20.29
N GLN A 39 28.64 16.28 20.27
CA GLN A 39 29.55 16.14 21.40
C GLN A 39 30.24 17.47 21.71
N HIS A 40 30.78 18.15 20.70
CA HIS A 40 31.37 19.49 20.88
C HIS A 40 30.36 20.46 21.49
N TYR A 41 29.11 20.44 21.03
CA TYR A 41 28.06 21.29 21.57
C TYR A 41 27.70 20.94 23.03
N CYS A 42 27.58 19.66 23.36
CA CYS A 42 27.27 19.20 24.71
C CYS A 42 28.39 19.47 25.72
N GLU A 43 29.65 19.47 25.28
CA GLU A 43 30.83 19.71 26.12
C GLU A 43 31.20 21.19 26.26
N ASP A 44 30.59 22.09 25.48
CA ASP A 44 30.88 23.52 25.54
C ASP A 44 30.26 24.18 26.78
N ASP A 45 30.80 25.34 27.17
CA ASP A 45 30.37 26.06 28.35
C ASP A 45 28.98 26.67 28.13
N TRP A 46 28.04 26.35 29.03
CA TRP A 46 26.66 26.82 28.96
C TRP A 46 26.54 28.35 28.86
N SER A 47 27.41 29.09 29.54
CA SER A 47 27.39 30.56 29.49
C SER A 47 27.80 31.09 28.12
N LYS A 48 28.76 30.43 27.45
CA LYS A 48 29.16 30.75 26.08
C LYS A 48 28.07 30.39 25.08
N LEU A 49 27.47 29.20 25.21
CA LEU A 49 26.38 28.76 24.34
C LEU A 49 25.19 29.72 24.36
N ARG A 50 24.80 30.19 25.54
CA ARG A 50 23.72 31.18 25.71
C ARG A 50 24.07 32.54 25.11
N ILE A 51 25.34 32.96 25.19
CA ILE A 51 25.82 34.21 24.58
C ILE A 51 25.85 34.10 23.04
N GLN A 52 26.21 32.91 22.52
CA GLN A 52 26.28 32.64 21.09
C GLN A 52 24.88 32.49 20.47
N HIS A 53 23.92 31.96 21.22
CA HIS A 53 22.56 31.67 20.77
C HIS A 53 21.49 32.44 21.56
N ARG A 54 21.68 33.76 21.74
CA ARG A 54 20.82 34.61 22.60
C ARG A 54 19.34 34.65 22.21
N TYR A 55 19.02 34.24 20.98
CA TYR A 55 17.66 34.23 20.44
C TYR A 55 16.92 32.91 20.67
N ILE A 56 17.59 31.90 21.23
CA ILE A 56 17.05 30.58 21.53
C ILE A 56 16.79 30.50 23.03
N ASP A 57 15.63 29.98 23.41
CA ASP A 57 15.28 29.77 24.82
C ASP A 57 16.22 28.74 25.48
N ASP A 58 16.56 28.94 26.75
CA ASP A 58 17.46 28.06 27.50
C ASP A 58 16.95 26.59 27.51
N LEU A 59 15.64 26.36 27.51
CA LEU A 59 15.06 25.02 27.42
C LEU A 59 15.35 24.38 26.06
N ASP A 60 15.22 25.14 24.98
CA ASP A 60 15.50 24.67 23.62
C ASP A 60 17.00 24.44 23.40
N LEU A 61 17.84 25.28 24.01
CA LEU A 61 19.29 25.12 24.00
C LEU A 61 19.71 23.76 24.62
N SER A 62 19.13 23.41 25.78
CA SER A 62 19.41 22.12 26.43
C SER A 62 18.88 20.92 25.63
N ARG A 63 17.75 21.10 24.92
CA ARG A 63 17.14 20.06 24.08
C ARG A 63 18.03 19.68 22.90
N TYR A 64 18.84 20.57 22.35
CA TYR A 64 19.72 20.23 21.23
C TYR A 64 20.78 19.19 21.61
N CYS A 65 21.36 19.29 22.80
CA CYS A 65 22.32 18.28 23.29
C CYS A 65 21.65 16.91 23.51
N PHE A 66 20.48 16.91 24.16
CA PHE A 66 19.72 15.66 24.32
C PHE A 66 19.30 15.07 22.96
N SER A 67 18.85 15.92 22.03
CA SER A 67 18.35 15.50 20.73
C SER A 67 19.45 14.90 19.86
N SER A 68 20.66 15.48 19.86
CA SER A 68 21.80 14.93 19.11
C SER A 68 22.22 13.55 19.64
N ALA A 69 22.32 13.38 20.97
CA ALA A 69 22.63 12.09 21.59
C ALA A 69 21.53 11.05 21.30
N TYR A 70 20.26 11.44 21.41
CA TYR A 70 19.14 10.56 21.10
C TYR A 70 19.11 10.13 19.64
N MET A 71 19.43 11.03 18.71
CA MET A 71 19.55 10.69 17.29
C MET A 71 20.64 9.65 17.03
N MET A 72 21.79 9.74 17.70
CA MET A 72 22.86 8.74 17.56
C MET A 72 22.40 7.37 18.09
N ALA A 73 21.79 7.34 19.28
CA ALA A 73 21.25 6.10 19.84
C ALA A 73 20.16 5.47 18.94
N LEU A 74 19.33 6.29 18.32
CA LEU A 74 18.29 5.80 17.41
C LEU A 74 18.86 5.32 16.08
N LEU A 75 19.68 6.14 15.42
CA LEU A 75 20.13 5.88 14.05
C LEU A 75 21.24 4.84 14.02
N HIS A 76 22.24 4.96 14.89
CA HIS A 76 23.38 4.05 14.92
C HIS A 76 23.05 2.78 15.71
N ASP A 77 22.68 2.92 16.99
CA ASP A 77 22.60 1.76 17.89
C ASP A 77 21.34 0.92 17.67
N SER A 78 20.20 1.57 17.40
CA SER A 78 18.91 0.90 17.23
C SER A 78 18.64 0.49 15.77
N LEU A 79 18.87 1.39 14.81
CA LEU A 79 18.61 1.14 13.38
C LEU A 79 19.82 0.58 12.62
N GLY A 80 21.00 0.55 13.23
CA GLY A 80 22.21 -0.05 12.64
C GLY A 80 22.81 0.75 11.48
N ILE A 81 22.54 2.05 11.38
CA ILE A 81 23.10 2.89 10.31
C ILE A 81 24.60 3.08 10.57
N PRO A 82 25.48 2.75 9.60
CA PRO A 82 26.92 2.92 9.79
C PRO A 82 27.31 4.39 10.00
N MET A 83 28.32 4.63 10.85
CA MET A 83 28.78 5.99 11.18
C MET A 83 29.27 6.78 9.96
N THR A 84 29.82 6.09 8.96
CA THR A 84 30.34 6.65 7.71
C THR A 84 29.32 6.64 6.57
N GLU A 85 28.07 6.25 6.83
CA GLU A 85 27.02 6.19 5.82
C GLU A 85 26.74 7.60 5.25
N LYS A 86 26.72 7.69 3.92
CA LYS A 86 26.48 8.95 3.18
C LYS A 86 25.24 8.90 2.30
N ARG A 87 24.60 7.73 2.18
CA ARG A 87 23.36 7.55 1.40
C ARG A 87 22.14 8.09 2.13
N VAL A 88 22.22 8.21 3.45
CA VAL A 88 21.16 8.79 4.27
C VAL A 88 21.33 10.30 4.27
N GLY A 89 20.34 11.00 3.73
CA GLY A 89 20.28 12.45 3.74
C GLY A 89 19.11 12.96 4.58
N PHE A 90 19.27 14.18 5.11
CA PHE A 90 18.24 14.87 5.89
C PHE A 90 17.66 16.02 5.08
N ALA A 91 16.35 16.02 4.86
CA ALA A 91 15.64 17.07 4.15
C ALA A 91 14.27 17.31 4.80
N ASN A 92 13.84 18.57 4.91
CA ASN A 92 12.46 18.89 5.31
C ASN A 92 11.61 19.40 4.15
N HIS A 93 12.19 19.73 2.99
CA HIS A 93 11.48 20.31 1.84
C HIS A 93 11.99 19.73 0.51
N THR A 94 11.09 19.64 -0.47
CA THR A 94 11.42 19.45 -1.88
C THR A 94 10.86 20.63 -2.66
N GLY A 95 11.73 21.55 -3.09
CA GLY A 95 11.29 22.83 -3.66
C GLY A 95 10.55 23.67 -2.61
N SER A 96 9.29 24.02 -2.88
CA SER A 96 8.44 24.80 -1.96
C SER A 96 7.52 23.95 -1.08
N ILE A 97 7.63 22.62 -1.14
CA ILE A 97 6.70 21.70 -0.47
C ILE A 97 7.39 21.05 0.74
N PRO A 98 6.79 21.10 1.94
CA PRO A 98 7.32 20.37 3.09
C PRO A 98 7.22 18.86 2.91
N LEU A 99 8.35 18.19 3.07
CA LEU A 99 8.49 16.74 3.15
C LEU A 99 8.17 16.29 4.57
N ASP A 100 6.89 16.10 4.83
CA ASP A 100 6.39 15.57 6.08
C ASP A 100 5.33 14.49 5.84
N TRP A 101 5.04 13.74 6.89
CA TRP A 101 3.96 12.75 6.91
C TRP A 101 2.60 13.34 6.50
N THR A 102 2.40 14.65 6.69
CA THR A 102 1.17 15.36 6.28
C THR A 102 0.99 15.36 4.77
N LEU A 103 2.06 15.47 3.99
CA LEU A 103 2.03 15.35 2.54
C LEU A 103 1.63 13.94 2.12
N GLY A 104 2.20 12.92 2.78
CA GLY A 104 1.83 11.52 2.55
C GLY A 104 0.38 11.23 2.88
N ALA A 105 -0.13 11.76 3.99
CA ALA A 105 -1.53 11.66 4.37
C ALA A 105 -2.43 12.34 3.33
N PHE A 106 -2.09 13.56 2.89
CA PHE A 106 -2.83 14.27 1.86
C PHE A 106 -2.91 13.49 0.55
N ILE A 107 -1.79 12.94 0.07
CA ILE A 107 -1.76 12.11 -1.15
C ILE A 107 -2.61 10.85 -0.95
N SER A 108 -2.51 10.19 0.20
CA SER A 108 -3.29 8.99 0.50
C SER A 108 -4.79 9.27 0.49
N GLU A 109 -5.24 10.36 1.11
CA GLU A 109 -6.66 10.76 1.14
C GLU A 109 -7.15 11.16 -0.26
N THR A 110 -6.38 11.97 -0.99
CA THR A 110 -6.75 12.43 -2.34
C THR A 110 -6.70 11.35 -3.42
N MET A 111 -5.89 10.30 -3.24
CA MET A 111 -5.93 9.10 -4.09
C MET A 111 -6.97 8.07 -3.66
N SER A 112 -7.46 8.14 -2.41
CA SER A 112 -8.53 7.28 -1.89
C SER A 112 -9.91 7.79 -2.30
N GLU A 113 -10.05 9.08 -2.57
CA GLU A 113 -11.13 9.56 -3.42
C GLU A 113 -10.93 8.92 -4.80
N PRO A 114 -11.82 8.02 -5.26
CA PRO A 114 -11.74 7.58 -6.63
C PRO A 114 -11.77 8.85 -7.47
N LEU A 115 -10.77 9.05 -8.34
CA LEU A 115 -10.88 10.00 -9.44
C LEU A 115 -12.26 9.71 -10.03
N GLN A 116 -13.23 10.59 -9.78
CA GLN A 116 -14.46 10.63 -10.53
C GLN A 116 -14.07 11.17 -11.90
N LEU A 117 -13.29 10.36 -12.62
CA LEU A 117 -13.27 10.38 -14.05
C LEU A 117 -14.69 9.93 -14.41
N GLU A 118 -15.58 10.92 -14.54
CA GLU A 118 -16.98 10.81 -14.96
C GLU A 118 -17.27 9.45 -15.63
N PRO A 119 -17.77 8.46 -14.85
CA PRO A 119 -18.13 7.15 -15.39
C PRO A 119 -19.53 7.20 -16.04
N GLY A 120 -20.02 8.39 -16.37
CA GLY A 120 -21.37 8.63 -16.89
C GLY A 120 -21.64 8.02 -18.27
N SER A 121 -20.64 7.50 -18.98
CA SER A 121 -20.84 6.99 -20.35
C SER A 121 -20.34 5.57 -20.66
N LEU A 122 -19.41 4.99 -19.89
CA LEU A 122 -18.83 3.68 -20.25
C LEU A 122 -19.35 2.49 -19.42
N GLY A 123 -19.76 2.70 -18.16
CA GLY A 123 -20.24 1.61 -17.29
C GLY A 123 -21.68 1.19 -17.57
N GLN A 124 -22.53 2.14 -17.98
CA GLN A 124 -23.97 1.89 -18.16
C GLN A 124 -24.29 1.15 -19.46
N ILE A 125 -23.41 1.23 -20.47
CA ILE A 125 -23.58 0.53 -21.76
C ILE A 125 -23.15 -0.94 -21.63
N VAL A 126 -22.06 -1.23 -20.92
CA VAL A 126 -21.53 -2.60 -20.81
C VAL A 126 -22.31 -3.48 -19.83
N GLY A 127 -22.88 -2.91 -18.76
CA GLY A 127 -23.58 -3.70 -17.73
C GLY A 127 -24.92 -4.27 -18.18
N ASN A 128 -25.74 -3.50 -18.89
CA ASN A 128 -27.09 -3.94 -19.25
C ASN A 128 -27.07 -4.90 -20.45
N GLU A 129 -26.21 -4.63 -21.43
CA GLU A 129 -26.06 -5.46 -22.62
C GLU A 129 -25.46 -6.82 -22.26
N SER A 130 -24.38 -6.87 -21.48
CA SER A 130 -23.74 -8.13 -21.08
C SER A 130 -24.67 -9.04 -20.28
N VAL A 131 -25.40 -8.51 -19.28
CA VAL A 131 -26.37 -9.28 -18.48
C VAL A 131 -27.49 -9.84 -19.36
N THR A 132 -27.93 -9.08 -20.35
CA THR A 132 -28.96 -9.52 -21.31
C THR A 132 -28.42 -10.66 -22.19
N TYR A 133 -27.19 -10.55 -22.71
CA TYR A 133 -26.56 -11.60 -23.51
C TYR A 133 -26.33 -12.89 -22.72
N PHE A 134 -25.84 -12.79 -21.47
CA PHE A 134 -25.64 -13.96 -20.60
C PHE A 134 -26.95 -14.65 -20.26
N SER A 135 -28.02 -13.87 -19.99
CA SER A 135 -29.36 -14.41 -19.75
C SER A 135 -29.88 -15.16 -20.97
N LEU A 136 -29.82 -14.55 -22.16
CA LEU A 136 -30.24 -15.19 -23.42
C LEU A 136 -29.45 -16.48 -23.72
N PHE A 137 -28.14 -16.46 -23.51
CA PHE A 137 -27.29 -17.64 -23.70
C PHE A 137 -27.67 -18.77 -22.74
N ALA A 138 -27.94 -18.46 -21.46
CA ALA A 138 -28.40 -19.44 -20.48
C ALA A 138 -29.76 -20.04 -20.87
N PHE A 139 -30.73 -19.23 -21.30
CA PHE A 139 -32.03 -19.71 -21.77
C PHE A 139 -31.91 -20.63 -23.00
N LEU A 140 -31.08 -20.27 -23.99
CA LEU A 140 -30.85 -21.09 -25.17
C LEU A 140 -30.21 -22.44 -24.82
N LEU A 141 -29.21 -22.44 -23.93
CA LEU A 141 -28.59 -23.68 -23.45
C LEU A 141 -29.59 -24.59 -22.75
N ILE A 142 -30.43 -24.05 -21.88
CA ILE A 142 -31.47 -24.83 -21.19
C ILE A 142 -32.48 -25.40 -22.18
N ALA A 143 -32.90 -24.64 -23.19
CA ALA A 143 -33.83 -25.11 -24.22
C ALA A 143 -33.22 -26.26 -25.06
N VAL A 144 -31.95 -26.16 -25.44
CA VAL A 144 -31.23 -27.22 -26.16
C VAL A 144 -31.10 -28.47 -25.30
N LEU A 145 -30.76 -28.32 -24.01
CA LEU A 145 -30.68 -29.47 -23.10
C LEU A 145 -32.05 -30.12 -22.91
N ALA A 146 -33.11 -29.34 -22.70
CA ALA A 146 -34.46 -29.84 -22.55
C ALA A 146 -34.94 -30.61 -23.79
N THR A 147 -34.74 -30.05 -24.99
CA THR A 147 -35.07 -30.74 -26.24
C THR A 147 -34.25 -32.01 -26.42
N PHE A 148 -32.96 -32.00 -26.10
CA PHE A 148 -32.10 -33.18 -26.11
C PHE A 148 -32.57 -34.27 -25.14
N PHE A 149 -32.93 -33.90 -23.91
CA PHE A 149 -33.48 -34.82 -22.91
C PHE A 149 -34.81 -35.40 -23.36
N VAL A 150 -35.73 -34.59 -23.89
CA VAL A 150 -37.02 -35.05 -24.43
C VAL A 150 -36.82 -35.98 -25.62
N LEU A 151 -35.90 -35.67 -26.53
CA LEU A 151 -35.56 -36.53 -27.67
C LEU A 151 -34.95 -37.85 -27.20
N ARG A 152 -34.08 -37.83 -26.19
CA ARG A 152 -33.52 -39.05 -25.57
C ARG A 152 -34.60 -39.87 -24.84
N TRP A 153 -35.54 -39.22 -24.17
CA TRP A 153 -36.65 -39.88 -23.48
C TRP A 153 -37.68 -40.46 -24.46
N ARG A 154 -37.85 -39.82 -25.63
CA ARG A 154 -38.70 -40.31 -26.72
C ARG A 154 -38.07 -41.46 -27.52
N LYS A 155 -36.78 -41.79 -27.36
CA LYS A 155 -36.21 -42.97 -28.01
C LYS A 155 -36.67 -44.23 -27.23
N PRO A 156 -37.57 -45.07 -27.77
CA PRO A 156 -37.86 -46.35 -27.16
C PRO A 156 -36.57 -47.19 -27.15
N GLN A 157 -36.27 -47.83 -26.03
CA GLN A 157 -35.21 -48.84 -25.94
C GLN A 157 -35.62 -50.02 -26.83
N LEU A 158 -35.20 -49.99 -28.10
CA LEU A 158 -35.43 -51.07 -29.05
C LEU A 158 -34.47 -52.20 -28.68
N LYS A 159 -35.00 -53.28 -28.12
CA LYS A 159 -34.20 -54.48 -27.86
C LYS A 159 -34.30 -55.36 -29.11
N THR A 160 -33.17 -55.61 -29.76
CA THR A 160 -33.10 -56.57 -30.85
C THR A 160 -32.86 -57.96 -30.24
N ILE A 161 -33.78 -58.89 -30.48
CA ILE A 161 -33.65 -60.28 -30.05
C ILE A 161 -33.54 -61.14 -31.32
N TYR A 162 -32.55 -62.02 -31.37
CA TYR A 162 -32.35 -62.95 -32.49
C TYR A 162 -33.14 -64.23 -32.22
N ASP A 163 -34.12 -64.50 -33.08
CA ASP A 163 -34.94 -65.71 -33.00
C ASP A 163 -34.22 -66.83 -33.77
N LEU A 164 -33.63 -67.77 -33.04
CA LEU A 164 -32.88 -68.90 -33.63
C LEU A 164 -33.79 -69.88 -34.38
N GLU A 165 -35.08 -69.94 -34.07
CA GLU A 165 -36.02 -70.88 -34.69
C GLU A 165 -36.48 -70.39 -36.07
N LYS A 166 -36.59 -69.06 -36.24
CA LYS A 166 -37.02 -68.41 -37.49
C LYS A 166 -35.90 -67.73 -38.28
N GLY A 167 -34.66 -67.78 -37.79
CA GLY A 167 -33.47 -67.24 -38.47
C GLY A 167 -33.52 -65.74 -38.75
N ARG A 168 -34.28 -64.96 -37.97
CA ARG A 168 -34.54 -63.53 -38.22
C ARG A 168 -34.46 -62.69 -36.95
N TYR A 169 -34.07 -61.43 -37.12
CA TYR A 169 -34.09 -60.44 -36.03
C TYR A 169 -35.51 -59.92 -35.82
N ILE A 170 -35.97 -59.91 -34.57
CA ILE A 170 -37.24 -59.28 -34.17
C ILE A 170 -36.90 -58.07 -33.32
N VAL A 171 -37.40 -56.91 -33.73
CA VAL A 171 -37.28 -55.65 -32.98
C VAL A 171 -38.52 -55.52 -32.10
N THR A 172 -38.38 -55.73 -30.79
CA THR A 172 -39.49 -55.56 -29.85
C THR A 172 -39.38 -54.22 -29.12
N ARG A 173 -40.50 -53.49 -29.04
CA ARG A 173 -40.62 -52.35 -28.11
C ARG A 173 -40.78 -52.92 -26.72
N VAL A 174 -39.87 -52.60 -25.81
CA VAL A 174 -40.05 -52.86 -24.38
C VAL A 174 -41.02 -51.79 -23.84
N PRO A 175 -42.24 -52.14 -23.42
CA PRO A 175 -43.06 -51.21 -22.66
C PRO A 175 -42.43 -51.03 -21.27
N ARG A 176 -42.47 -49.81 -20.75
CA ARG A 176 -42.08 -49.54 -19.37
C ARG A 176 -43.15 -50.05 -18.42
#